data_AF-A0A077H0S9-F1
#
_entry.id   AF-A0A077H0S9-F1
#
_cell.length_a   1.000
_cell.length_b   1.000
_cell.length_c   1.000
_cell.angle_alpha   90.00
_cell.angle_beta   90.00
_cell.angle_gamma   90.00
#
_symmetry.space_group_name_H-M   'P 1'
#
loop_
_entity.id
_entity.type
_entity.pdbx_description
1 polymer ?
#
loop_
_entity_poly.entity_id
_entity_poly.type
_entity_poly.pdbx_seq_one_letter_code
_entity_poly.pdbx_strand_id
1 'polypeptide(L)'
;MGPTTSSPKAMMRIATVAAILTILASTCMARNLLTNGEGLYAGQSLDVEQYKFIMQDDCNLVLYEYSTPIWASNTGVTGKNGCRAVMQRDGNFVVYDVNGRPVWASNSVRGNGNYILVLQEDRNVVIYGSDIWSAGTYRRSVGGAVVMAMNGTVDGGSVIGPVVVNQNVTAAIRKVGTGAA
;
A
#
# COMPACT_ATOMS: atom_id res chain seq x y z
N MET A 1 70.62 10.31 -36.23
CA MET A 1 70.48 8.86 -35.96
C MET A 1 70.52 8.71 -34.44
N GLY A 2 69.55 8.23 -33.67
CA GLY A 2 68.18 7.70 -33.75
C GLY A 2 67.73 7.53 -32.26
N PRO A 3 66.72 6.72 -31.87
CA PRO A 3 65.45 6.37 -32.50
C PRO A 3 64.23 6.47 -31.52
N THR A 4 63.02 6.21 -32.06
CA THR A 4 61.81 5.58 -31.47
C THR A 4 60.98 6.27 -30.37
N THR A 5 59.72 6.68 -30.69
CA THR A 5 58.41 6.05 -30.33
C THR A 5 57.74 6.83 -29.18
N SER A 6 56.42 7.06 -29.09
CA SER A 6 55.23 6.38 -29.60
C SER A 6 54.03 7.33 -29.72
N SER A 7 53.17 7.11 -30.72
CA SER A 7 51.78 7.62 -30.78
C SER A 7 50.88 6.83 -29.80
N PRO A 8 49.72 7.34 -29.32
CA PRO A 8 48.51 7.43 -30.16
C PRO A 8 47.57 8.64 -29.90
N LYS A 9 47.05 9.17 -31.02
CA LYS A 9 45.69 9.65 -31.27
C LYS A 9 44.81 9.92 -30.02
N ALA A 10 44.61 11.19 -29.69
CA ALA A 10 43.49 11.63 -28.87
C ALA A 10 42.18 11.47 -29.67
N MET A 11 41.69 10.23 -29.76
CA MET A 11 40.38 9.89 -30.27
C MET A 11 39.40 9.95 -29.10
N MET A 12 39.06 11.16 -28.64
CA MET A 12 37.99 11.34 -27.65
C MET A 12 36.65 11.27 -28.39
N ARG A 13 36.21 10.03 -28.68
CA ARG A 13 34.80 9.72 -28.90
C ARG A 13 34.19 9.39 -27.54
N ILE A 14 32.87 9.60 -27.43
CA ILE A 14 31.97 9.28 -26.31
C ILE A 14 31.73 10.47 -25.37
N ALA A 15 30.90 11.41 -25.84
CA ALA A 15 29.99 12.14 -24.98
C ALA A 15 28.55 11.71 -25.30
N THR A 16 28.26 10.41 -25.24
CA THR A 16 26.90 9.87 -25.19
C THR A 16 26.71 9.18 -23.85
N VAL A 17 26.72 9.97 -22.77
CA VAL A 17 26.29 9.53 -21.43
C VAL A 17 25.36 10.56 -20.76
N ALA A 18 25.05 11.68 -21.43
CA ALA A 18 24.24 12.76 -20.85
C ALA A 18 22.74 12.72 -21.23
N ALA A 19 22.25 11.66 -21.87
CA ALA A 19 20.84 11.56 -22.29
C ALA A 19 20.10 10.29 -21.79
N ILE A 20 20.72 9.53 -20.88
CA ILE A 20 20.04 8.43 -20.17
C ILE A 20 20.37 8.56 -18.68
N LEU A 21 20.01 9.70 -18.08
CA LEU A 21 20.10 9.94 -16.64
C LEU A 21 18.96 10.85 -16.13
N THR A 22 17.76 10.76 -16.70
CA THR A 22 16.64 11.64 -16.29
C THR A 22 15.27 10.95 -16.23
N ILE A 23 15.21 9.62 -16.16
CA ILE A 23 13.98 8.95 -15.71
C ILE A 23 14.31 7.89 -14.67
N LEU A 24 14.91 8.32 -13.56
CA LEU A 24 14.33 7.92 -12.29
C LEU A 24 13.18 8.89 -12.08
N ALA A 25 12.07 8.69 -12.79
CA ALA A 25 10.79 9.07 -12.23
C ALA A 25 10.79 8.34 -10.89
N SER A 26 11.11 9.06 -9.81
CA SER A 26 10.66 8.65 -8.50
C SER A 26 9.15 8.63 -8.65
N THR A 27 8.62 7.49 -9.05
CA THR A 27 7.33 7.06 -8.57
C THR A 27 7.54 6.96 -7.06
N CYS A 28 7.49 8.12 -6.38
CA CYS A 28 6.88 8.16 -5.09
C CYS A 28 5.50 7.60 -5.37
N MET A 29 5.37 6.27 -5.27
CA MET A 29 4.07 5.66 -5.32
C MET A 29 3.34 6.35 -4.18
N ALA A 30 2.40 7.21 -4.57
CA ALA A 30 1.46 7.80 -3.66
C ALA A 30 0.96 6.66 -2.77
N ARG A 31 1.24 6.76 -1.47
CA ARG A 31 0.81 5.73 -0.54
C ARG A 31 -0.71 5.84 -0.50
N ASN A 32 -1.43 4.79 -0.85
CA ASN A 32 -2.90 4.80 -0.88
C ASN A 32 -3.52 4.01 0.27
N LEU A 33 -2.70 3.44 1.16
CA LEU A 33 -3.17 2.67 2.30
C LEU A 33 -2.37 2.90 3.58
N LEU A 34 -3.03 2.64 4.71
CA LEU A 34 -2.44 2.52 6.04
C LEU A 34 -2.69 1.12 6.59
N THR A 35 -1.65 0.50 7.13
CA THR A 35 -1.76 -0.73 7.91
C THR A 35 -1.92 -0.44 9.41
N ASN A 36 -2.20 -1.47 10.19
CA ASN A 36 -2.24 -1.40 11.64
C ASN A 36 -1.05 -0.65 12.28
N GLY A 37 -1.38 0.41 13.03
CA GLY A 37 -0.43 1.26 13.75
C GLY A 37 0.21 2.33 12.87
N GLU A 38 0.04 2.28 11.55
CA GLU A 38 0.40 3.39 10.67
C GLU A 38 -0.64 4.50 10.75
N GLY A 39 -0.20 5.70 10.41
CA GLY A 39 -1.01 6.89 10.46
C GLY A 39 -0.47 8.00 9.58
N LEU A 40 -1.30 9.02 9.39
CA LEU A 40 -0.93 10.29 8.77
C LEU A 40 -0.65 11.30 9.88
N TYR A 41 0.56 11.83 9.91
CA TYR A 41 0.84 13.06 10.65
C TYR A 41 0.34 14.27 9.88
N ALA A 42 0.21 15.41 10.56
CA ALA A 42 -0.08 16.70 9.94
C ALA A 42 0.75 16.92 8.65
N GLY A 43 0.06 17.27 7.57
CA GLY A 43 0.60 17.46 6.22
C GLY A 43 0.72 16.18 5.37
N GLN A 44 0.57 14.99 5.96
CA GLN A 44 0.66 13.73 5.22
C GLN A 44 -0.70 13.30 4.65
N SER A 45 -0.65 12.65 3.49
CA SER A 45 -1.83 12.18 2.77
C SER A 45 -1.70 10.75 2.27
N LEU A 46 -2.87 10.15 2.02
CA LEU A 46 -3.01 9.11 1.03
C LEU A 46 -3.45 9.73 -0.30
N ASP A 47 -2.91 9.26 -1.42
CA ASP A 47 -3.22 9.83 -2.73
C ASP A 47 -3.51 8.71 -3.75
N VAL A 48 -4.54 8.91 -4.57
CA VAL A 48 -4.90 8.05 -5.71
C VAL A 48 -5.47 8.95 -6.80
N GLU A 49 -4.78 9.05 -7.94
CA GLU A 49 -5.18 9.92 -9.06
C GLU A 49 -5.48 11.37 -8.59
N GLN A 50 -6.72 11.85 -8.77
CA GLN A 50 -7.20 13.16 -8.31
C GLN A 50 -7.65 13.20 -6.83
N TYR A 51 -7.67 12.06 -6.14
CA TYR A 51 -8.15 11.96 -4.78
C TYR A 51 -7.02 12.05 -3.77
N LYS A 52 -7.24 12.84 -2.71
CA LYS A 52 -6.27 13.05 -1.64
C LYS A 52 -6.97 12.99 -0.29
N PHE A 53 -6.59 12.03 0.54
CA PHE A 53 -7.05 11.91 1.92
C PHE A 53 -5.95 12.38 2.87
N ILE A 54 -6.07 13.60 3.41
CA ILE A 54 -4.99 14.33 4.07
C ILE A 54 -5.34 14.66 5.53
N MET A 55 -4.37 14.44 6.42
CA MET A 55 -4.40 15.01 7.77
C MET A 55 -3.84 16.43 7.70
N GLN A 56 -4.69 17.44 7.70
CA GLN A 56 -4.26 18.83 7.55
C GLN A 56 -3.56 19.35 8.82
N ASP A 57 -2.77 20.43 8.64
CA ASP A 57 -2.05 21.08 9.73
C ASP A 57 -2.97 21.70 10.78
N ASP A 58 -4.18 22.09 10.41
CA ASP A 58 -5.20 22.64 11.32
C ASP A 58 -5.95 21.57 12.11
N CYS A 59 -5.47 20.32 12.09
CA CYS A 59 -6.10 19.17 12.71
C CYS A 59 -7.39 18.67 12.05
N ASN A 60 -7.72 19.12 10.83
CA ASN A 60 -8.84 18.56 10.09
C ASN A 60 -8.39 17.40 9.18
N LEU A 61 -9.00 16.23 9.33
CA LEU A 61 -8.84 15.15 8.36
C LEU A 61 -9.84 15.32 7.22
N VAL A 62 -9.37 15.40 5.98
CA VAL A 62 -10.17 15.80 4.81
C VAL A 62 -9.89 14.91 3.59
N LEU A 63 -10.94 14.56 2.86
CA LEU A 63 -10.86 13.98 1.53
C LEU A 63 -11.12 15.05 0.48
N TYR A 64 -10.20 15.18 -0.47
CA TYR A 64 -10.28 16.08 -1.62
C TYR A 64 -10.45 15.32 -2.92
N GLU A 65 -11.17 15.93 -3.86
CA GLU A 65 -11.13 15.65 -5.29
C GLU A 65 -10.56 16.89 -5.99
N TYR A 66 -9.36 16.77 -6.55
CA TYR A 66 -8.52 17.90 -6.94
C TYR A 66 -8.30 18.87 -5.78
N SER A 67 -8.91 20.05 -5.85
CA SER A 67 -8.85 21.10 -4.83
C SER A 67 -10.16 21.25 -4.04
N THR A 68 -11.18 20.44 -4.35
CA THR A 68 -12.50 20.52 -3.74
C THR A 68 -12.60 19.55 -2.57
N PRO A 69 -12.88 20.03 -1.34
CA PRO A 69 -13.12 19.13 -0.21
C PRO A 69 -14.48 18.47 -0.39
N ILE A 70 -14.51 17.13 -0.38
CA ILE A 70 -15.73 16.34 -0.58
C ILE A 70 -16.21 15.64 0.70
N TRP A 71 -15.30 15.42 1.65
CA TRP A 71 -15.63 14.93 2.99
C TRP A 71 -14.63 15.48 4.01
N ALA A 72 -15.07 15.73 5.24
CA ALA A 72 -14.19 16.15 6.34
C ALA A 72 -14.66 15.59 7.68
N SER A 73 -13.70 15.36 8.57
CA SER A 73 -13.95 15.03 9.98
C SER A 73 -14.54 16.18 10.79
N ASN A 74 -14.44 17.42 10.26
CA ASN A 74 -14.89 18.66 10.90
C ASN A 74 -14.23 18.90 12.27
N THR A 75 -12.94 18.60 12.36
CA THR A 75 -12.13 18.77 13.60
C THR A 75 -11.10 19.90 13.49
N GLY A 76 -11.13 20.66 12.40
CA GLY A 76 -10.23 21.78 12.16
C GLY A 76 -10.34 22.86 13.24
N VAL A 77 -9.19 23.25 13.81
CA VAL A 77 -9.08 24.32 14.80
C VAL A 77 -7.88 25.19 14.46
N THR A 78 -8.13 26.47 14.19
CA THR A 78 -7.08 27.44 13.88
C THR A 78 -6.02 27.49 14.98
N GLY A 79 -4.75 27.41 14.59
CA GLY A 79 -3.62 27.50 15.52
C GLY A 79 -3.31 26.20 16.29
N LYS A 80 -4.09 25.13 16.09
CA LYS A 80 -3.67 23.78 16.49
C LYS A 80 -2.89 23.13 15.35
N ASN A 81 -1.88 22.35 15.71
CA ASN A 81 -1.07 21.54 14.81
C ASN A 81 -0.63 20.24 15.49
N GLY A 82 0.09 19.39 14.75
CA GLY A 82 0.65 18.15 15.30
C GLY A 82 -0.37 17.04 15.56
N CYS A 83 -1.58 17.18 15.02
CA CYS A 83 -2.56 16.10 15.02
C CYS A 83 -2.13 14.94 14.11
N ARG A 84 -2.64 13.75 14.41
CA ARG A 84 -2.39 12.56 13.60
C ARG A 84 -3.62 11.69 13.49
N ALA A 85 -3.83 11.08 12.33
CA ALA A 85 -4.85 10.07 12.11
C ALA A 85 -4.19 8.68 12.07
N VAL A 86 -4.69 7.70 12.83
CA VAL A 86 -4.03 6.39 13.00
C VAL A 86 -5.02 5.25 12.79
N MET A 87 -4.63 4.27 11.97
CA MET A 87 -5.36 3.00 11.84
C MET A 87 -4.97 2.09 12.99
N GLN A 88 -5.90 1.78 13.87
CA GLN A 88 -5.65 1.01 15.09
C GLN A 88 -5.80 -0.49 14.86
N ARG A 89 -5.16 -1.28 15.72
CA ARG A 89 -5.20 -2.75 15.67
C ARG A 89 -6.56 -3.34 16.04
N ASP A 90 -7.44 -2.56 16.62
CA ASP A 90 -8.78 -2.97 17.02
C ASP A 90 -9.86 -2.72 15.94
N GLY A 91 -9.45 -2.23 14.76
CA GLY A 91 -10.33 -1.91 13.65
C GLY A 91 -10.86 -0.48 13.65
N ASN A 92 -10.42 0.38 14.58
CA ASN A 92 -10.82 1.77 14.64
C ASN A 92 -9.83 2.69 13.92
N PHE A 93 -10.33 3.71 13.24
CA PHE A 93 -9.49 4.76 12.67
C PHE A 93 -9.76 6.07 13.41
N VAL A 94 -8.70 6.66 14.00
CA VAL A 94 -8.85 7.69 15.02
C VAL A 94 -7.94 8.88 14.73
N VAL A 95 -8.50 10.08 14.79
CA VAL A 95 -7.73 11.34 14.81
C VAL A 95 -7.43 11.70 16.25
N TYR A 96 -6.15 11.93 16.53
CA TYR A 96 -5.62 12.36 17.81
C TYR A 96 -5.11 13.79 17.73
N ASP A 97 -5.37 14.57 18.78
CA ASP A 97 -4.69 15.83 18.99
C ASP A 97 -3.22 15.63 19.41
N VAL A 98 -2.48 16.74 19.49
CA VAL A 98 -1.07 16.77 19.91
C VAL A 98 -0.83 16.18 21.31
N ASN A 99 -1.84 16.19 22.18
CA ASN A 99 -1.76 15.62 23.53
C ASN A 99 -2.15 14.13 23.55
N GLY A 100 -2.46 13.54 22.40
CA GLY A 100 -2.91 12.16 22.29
C GLY A 100 -4.37 11.94 22.69
N ARG A 101 -5.19 13.00 22.74
CA ARG A 101 -6.64 12.87 22.98
C ARG A 101 -7.37 12.60 21.66
N PRO A 102 -8.28 11.64 21.60
CA PRO A 102 -9.06 11.40 20.40
C PRO A 102 -10.02 12.58 20.16
N VAL A 103 -10.01 13.13 18.96
CA VAL A 103 -10.91 14.22 18.54
C VAL A 103 -11.94 13.77 17.51
N TRP A 104 -11.68 12.67 16.81
CA TRP A 104 -12.62 12.02 15.90
C TRP A 104 -12.31 10.51 15.82
N ALA A 105 -13.32 9.68 15.58
CA ALA A 105 -13.16 8.26 15.33
C ALA A 105 -14.20 7.73 14.34
N SER A 106 -13.83 6.70 13.57
CA SER A 106 -14.75 5.96 12.70
C SER A 106 -15.78 5.11 13.46
N ASN A 107 -15.53 4.87 14.77
CA ASN A 107 -16.37 4.03 15.64
C ASN A 107 -16.55 2.60 15.11
N SER A 108 -15.48 2.08 14.48
CA SER A 108 -15.49 0.78 13.80
C SER A 108 -14.74 -0.31 14.58
N VAL A 109 -14.66 -0.20 15.90
CA VAL A 109 -14.01 -1.22 16.75
C VAL A 109 -14.64 -2.59 16.49
N ARG A 110 -13.80 -3.59 16.20
CA ARG A 110 -14.17 -5.00 15.96
C ARG A 110 -13.29 -5.99 16.72
N GLY A 111 -12.40 -5.51 17.58
CA GLY A 111 -11.46 -6.33 18.34
C GLY A 111 -10.11 -6.43 17.64
N ASN A 112 -9.12 -7.02 18.32
CA ASN A 112 -7.76 -7.07 17.79
C ASN A 112 -7.68 -7.98 16.55
N GLY A 113 -7.16 -7.44 15.45
CA GLY A 113 -7.08 -8.12 14.16
C GLY A 113 -6.16 -7.39 13.19
N ASN A 114 -6.08 -7.85 11.94
CA ASN A 114 -5.36 -7.15 10.87
C ASN A 114 -6.33 -6.24 10.12
N TYR A 115 -6.06 -4.95 10.11
CA TYR A 115 -6.88 -3.96 9.41
C TYR A 115 -6.01 -3.12 8.49
N ILE A 116 -6.63 -2.69 7.39
CA ILE A 116 -6.06 -1.72 6.47
C ILE A 116 -7.10 -0.65 6.17
N LEU A 117 -6.67 0.60 6.09
CA LEU A 117 -7.47 1.70 5.56
C LEU A 117 -6.96 2.01 4.17
N VAL A 118 -7.84 2.05 3.17
CA VAL A 118 -7.47 2.22 1.76
C VAL A 118 -8.26 3.39 1.17
N LEU A 119 -7.56 4.32 0.53
CA LEU A 119 -8.14 5.26 -0.42
C LEU A 119 -8.23 4.54 -1.78
N GLN A 120 -9.43 4.46 -2.33
CA GLN A 120 -9.75 3.71 -3.54
C GLN A 120 -9.86 4.63 -4.76
N GLU A 121 -9.71 4.05 -5.96
CA GLU A 121 -9.87 4.75 -7.24
C GLU A 121 -11.32 5.20 -7.51
N ASP A 122 -12.30 4.69 -6.75
CA ASP A 122 -13.71 5.06 -6.85
C ASP A 122 -14.11 6.21 -5.91
N ARG A 123 -13.14 6.95 -5.35
CA ARG A 123 -13.33 8.07 -4.41
C ARG A 123 -13.80 7.65 -3.01
N ASN A 124 -13.68 6.37 -2.65
CA ASN A 124 -14.05 5.90 -1.32
C ASN A 124 -12.83 5.69 -0.40
N VAL A 125 -13.04 5.80 0.92
CA VAL A 125 -12.04 5.47 1.94
C VAL A 125 -12.61 4.37 2.83
N VAL A 126 -12.05 3.17 2.72
CA VAL A 126 -12.63 1.96 3.31
C VAL A 126 -11.65 1.30 4.27
N ILE A 127 -12.17 0.85 5.41
CA ILE A 127 -11.45 -0.02 6.33
C ILE A 127 -11.81 -1.46 6.00
N TYR A 128 -10.81 -2.24 5.60
CA TYR A 128 -10.90 -3.69 5.49
C TYR A 128 -10.33 -4.34 6.75
N GLY A 129 -10.97 -5.42 7.19
CA GLY A 129 -10.59 -6.13 8.40
C GLY A 129 -10.30 -7.60 8.16
N SER A 130 -9.70 -8.19 9.20
CA SER A 130 -9.23 -9.57 9.39
C SER A 130 -9.11 -10.45 8.15
N ASP A 131 -7.88 -10.92 7.92
CA ASP A 131 -7.51 -11.78 6.80
C ASP A 131 -8.45 -12.98 6.65
N ILE A 132 -9.08 -13.08 5.48
CA ILE A 132 -9.86 -14.28 5.10
C ILE A 132 -8.89 -15.46 4.90
N TRP A 133 -7.68 -15.19 4.40
CA TRP A 133 -6.61 -16.17 4.24
C TRP A 133 -5.24 -15.50 4.30
N SER A 134 -4.27 -16.17 4.91
CA SER A 134 -2.86 -15.78 4.92
C SER A 134 -1.97 -17.01 4.87
N ALA A 135 -0.89 -16.96 4.09
CA ALA A 135 0.13 -18.00 4.06
C ALA A 135 0.93 -18.08 5.39
N GLY A 136 0.79 -17.10 6.30
CA GLY A 136 1.41 -17.13 7.63
C GLY A 136 2.94 -16.98 7.63
N THR A 137 3.53 -16.49 6.54
CA THR A 137 4.99 -16.40 6.37
C THR A 137 5.60 -15.07 6.81
N TYR A 138 4.80 -14.15 7.36
CA TYR A 138 5.28 -12.82 7.75
C TYR A 138 6.29 -12.92 8.92
N ARG A 139 7.43 -12.24 8.78
CA ARG A 139 8.38 -12.03 9.88
C ARG A 139 7.99 -10.73 10.59
N ARG A 140 7.86 -10.77 11.93
CA ARG A 140 7.47 -9.62 12.79
C ARG A 140 8.35 -8.35 12.68
N SER A 141 9.37 -8.32 11.81
CA SER A 141 10.34 -7.23 11.68
C SER A 141 10.70 -6.89 10.23
N VAL A 142 9.72 -6.82 9.33
CA VAL A 142 9.86 -6.07 8.08
C VAL A 142 8.74 -5.03 8.03
N GLY A 143 9.11 -3.78 8.32
CA GLY A 143 8.23 -2.63 8.17
C GLY A 143 7.91 -2.44 6.69
N GLY A 144 6.64 -2.60 6.35
CA GLY A 144 6.13 -2.50 4.99
C GLY A 144 5.48 -3.80 4.55
N ALA A 145 4.20 -3.96 4.86
CA ALA A 145 3.38 -4.85 4.07
C ALA A 145 3.22 -4.18 2.69
N VAL A 146 3.86 -4.73 1.66
CA VAL A 146 3.55 -4.37 0.27
C VAL A 146 2.25 -5.07 -0.08
N VAL A 147 1.14 -4.42 0.22
CA VAL A 147 -0.18 -4.84 -0.26
C VAL A 147 -0.47 -3.99 -1.50
N MET A 148 -0.24 -4.55 -2.69
CA MET A 148 -0.86 -4.01 -3.90
C MET A 148 -2.14 -4.82 -4.13
N ALA A 149 -3.27 -4.28 -3.66
CA ALA A 149 -4.58 -4.66 -4.16
C ALA A 149 -5.13 -3.45 -4.91
N MET A 150 -4.85 -3.40 -6.21
CA MET A 150 -5.59 -2.54 -7.13
C MET A 150 -6.82 -3.30 -7.63
N ASN A 151 -7.96 -2.63 -7.51
CA ASN A 151 -9.23 -2.83 -8.19
C ASN A 151 -10.22 -3.89 -7.67
N GLY A 152 -11.49 -3.48 -7.57
CA GLY A 152 -12.64 -4.36 -7.32
C GLY A 152 -13.80 -3.70 -6.59
N THR A 153 -14.46 -2.72 -7.23
CA THR A 153 -15.86 -2.39 -6.91
C THR A 153 -16.67 -3.67 -7.12
N VAL A 154 -17.01 -4.40 -6.06
CA VAL A 154 -18.01 -5.46 -6.14
C VAL A 154 -19.38 -4.81 -6.01
N ASP A 155 -19.85 -4.22 -7.11
CA ASP A 155 -21.28 -3.98 -7.27
C ASP A 155 -22.00 -5.32 -7.18
N GLY A 156 -23.07 -5.31 -6.39
CA GLY A 156 -23.81 -6.50 -6.00
C GLY A 156 -24.29 -7.34 -7.18
N GLY A 157 -24.22 -8.65 -7.00
CA GLY A 157 -24.96 -9.62 -7.79
C GLY A 157 -24.19 -10.22 -8.96
N SER A 158 -23.28 -11.16 -8.69
CA SER A 158 -23.05 -12.25 -9.63
C SER A 158 -22.59 -13.52 -8.93
N VAL A 159 -23.28 -14.60 -9.26
CA VAL A 159 -23.29 -15.89 -8.59
C VAL A 159 -22.02 -16.65 -8.95
N ILE A 160 -21.06 -16.74 -8.02
CA ILE A 160 -19.96 -17.72 -8.15
C ILE A 160 -20.28 -18.86 -7.19
N GLY A 161 -20.94 -19.89 -7.73
CA GLY A 161 -21.06 -21.18 -7.05
C GLY A 161 -19.68 -21.83 -6.84
N PRO A 162 -19.54 -22.72 -5.84
CA PRO A 162 -18.24 -23.31 -5.52
C PRO A 162 -17.72 -24.16 -6.68
N VAL A 163 -16.48 -23.90 -7.12
CA VAL A 163 -15.75 -24.77 -8.05
C VAL A 163 -15.30 -26.01 -7.29
N VAL A 164 -15.88 -27.16 -7.63
CA VAL A 164 -15.44 -28.47 -7.14
C VAL A 164 -14.18 -28.86 -7.92
N VAL A 165 -13.01 -28.86 -7.26
CA VAL A 165 -11.79 -29.42 -7.83
C VAL A 165 -11.72 -30.90 -7.49
N ASN A 166 -11.95 -31.74 -8.49
CA ASN A 166 -11.87 -33.20 -8.41
C ASN A 166 -10.39 -33.62 -8.38
N GLN A 167 -9.84 -33.97 -7.22
CA GLN A 167 -8.51 -34.57 -7.12
C GLN A 167 -8.62 -36.09 -7.04
N ASN A 168 -8.42 -36.77 -8.16
CA ASN A 168 -8.06 -38.19 -8.18
C ASN A 168 -7.31 -38.54 -9.47
N VAL A 169 -6.00 -38.30 -9.49
CA VAL A 169 -5.07 -39.15 -10.24
C VAL A 169 -3.83 -39.35 -9.38
N THR A 170 -3.84 -40.39 -8.54
CA THR A 170 -2.63 -40.88 -7.89
C THR A 170 -1.86 -41.75 -8.89
N ALA A 171 -0.71 -41.27 -9.36
CA ALA A 171 0.22 -42.09 -10.13
C ALA A 171 0.86 -43.15 -9.21
N ALA A 172 0.49 -44.41 -9.38
CA ALA A 172 1.12 -45.53 -8.70
C ALA A 172 2.23 -46.11 -9.58
N ILE A 173 3.49 -46.01 -9.12
CA ILE A 173 4.57 -46.88 -9.57
C ILE A 173 5.23 -47.50 -8.33
N ARG A 174 5.04 -48.81 -8.12
CA ARG A 174 5.99 -49.68 -7.40
C ARG A 174 6.01 -51.10 -8.00
N LYS A 175 7.24 -51.62 -8.05
CA LYS A 175 7.77 -52.85 -8.69
C LYS A 175 7.16 -54.19 -8.23
N VAL A 176 7.12 -55.11 -9.21
CA VAL A 176 7.60 -56.53 -9.27
C VAL A 176 7.33 -57.45 -8.09
N GLY A 177 6.70 -58.60 -8.38
CA GLY A 177 6.71 -59.80 -7.53
C GLY A 177 5.93 -60.96 -8.14
N THR A 178 6.57 -62.12 -8.22
CA THR A 178 6.21 -63.41 -8.82
C THR A 178 5.07 -64.16 -8.12
N GLY A 179 4.39 -65.10 -8.81
CA GLY A 179 3.74 -66.23 -8.13
C GLY A 179 2.57 -66.90 -8.89
N ALA A 180 2.60 -68.22 -8.96
CA ALA A 180 1.75 -69.11 -9.76
C ALA A 180 0.30 -69.29 -9.26
N ALA A 181 -0.59 -69.70 -10.17
CA ALA A 181 -1.29 -70.99 -10.13
C ALA A 181 -1.82 -71.32 -11.53
#